data_AF-A0A529ZUK9-F1
#
_entry.id   AF-A0A529ZUK9-F1
#
_cell.length_a   1.000
_cell.length_b   1.000
_cell.length_c   1.000
_cell.angle_alpha   90.00
_cell.angle_beta   90.00
_cell.angle_gamma   90.00
#
_symmetry.space_group_name_H-M   'P 1'
#
loop_
_entity.id
_entity.type
_entity.pdbx_description
1 polymer ?
#
loop_
_entity_poly.entity_id
_entity_poly.type
_entity_poly.pdbx_seq_one_letter_code
_entity_poly.pdbx_strand_id
1 'polypeptide(L)'
;ELAIARGIEFSVEDEARGWVIERLMCNFAFSAVELVDRFGNVGQRLLCEASRLAISGAGQLLRLEGENFVVPAASRPLVRTVAAKFDKYLSNGTGRHSVAV
;
A
#
# COMPACT_ATOMS: atom_id res chain seq x y z
N GLU A 1 -23.03 -12.02 26.22
CA GLU A 1 -22.42 -12.12 24.88
C GLU A 1 -21.22 -11.18 24.86
N LEU A 2 -20.01 -11.69 24.62
CA LEU A 2 -18.78 -10.89 24.71
C LEU A 2 -18.50 -10.22 23.35
N ALA A 3 -18.16 -8.93 23.36
CA ALA A 3 -17.87 -8.12 22.18
C ALA A 3 -16.51 -8.46 21.50
N ILE A 4 -16.15 -9.75 21.44
CA ILE A 4 -14.92 -10.29 20.84
C ILE A 4 -15.21 -11.45 19.87
N ALA A 5 -16.47 -11.69 19.53
CA ALA A 5 -16.87 -12.80 18.65
C ALA A 5 -16.42 -12.65 17.19
N ARG A 6 -15.86 -11.51 16.79
CA ARG A 6 -15.34 -11.27 15.44
C ARG A 6 -13.88 -10.84 15.50
N GLY A 7 -13.00 -11.64 14.91
CA GLY A 7 -11.59 -11.33 14.68
C GLY A 7 -11.13 -12.00 13.38
N ILE A 8 -10.20 -11.37 12.68
CA ILE A 8 -9.50 -11.95 11.53
C ILE A 8 -8.04 -12.07 11.96
N GLU A 9 -7.48 -13.27 11.86
CA GLU A 9 -6.04 -13.48 12.02
C GLU A 9 -5.34 -12.91 10.79
N PHE A 10 -4.37 -12.01 11.00
CA PHE A 10 -3.62 -11.42 9.89
C PHE A 10 -2.68 -12.45 9.28
N SER A 11 -2.78 -12.61 7.96
CA SER A 11 -1.77 -13.35 7.22
C SER A 11 -0.51 -12.50 7.01
N VAL A 12 0.60 -13.13 6.65
CA VAL A 12 1.83 -12.42 6.24
C VAL A 12 1.57 -11.44 5.09
N GLU A 13 0.60 -11.73 4.22
CA GLU A 13 0.20 -10.80 3.15
C GLU A 13 -0.49 -9.55 3.73
N ASP A 14 -1.35 -9.72 4.73
CA ASP A 14 -2.05 -8.62 5.37
C ASP A 14 -1.09 -7.73 6.17
N GLU A 15 -0.14 -8.34 6.88
CA GLU A 15 0.93 -7.62 7.59
C GLU A 15 1.81 -6.82 6.62
N ALA A 16 2.23 -7.43 5.51
CA ALA A 16 3.06 -6.77 4.51
C ALA A 16 2.35 -5.58 3.85
N ARG A 17 1.06 -5.76 3.50
CA ARG A 17 0.22 -4.69 2.94
C ARG A 17 -0.02 -3.57 3.95
N GLY A 18 -0.34 -3.93 5.19
CA GLY A 18 -0.50 -2.97 6.29
C GLY A 18 0.75 -2.13 6.51
N TRP A 19 1.92 -2.78 6.50
CA TRP A 19 3.21 -2.10 6.63
C TRP A 19 3.46 -1.10 5.48
N VAL A 20 3.21 -1.47 4.23
CA VAL A 20 3.34 -0.55 3.08
C VAL A 20 2.38 0.64 3.22
N ILE A 21 1.12 0.38 3.57
CA ILE A 21 0.09 1.40 3.74
C ILE A 21 0.50 2.39 4.84
N GLU A 22 0.94 1.90 6.00
CA GLU A 22 1.41 2.72 7.11
C GLU A 22 2.57 3.63 6.68
N ARG A 23 3.59 3.06 6.03
CA ARG A 23 4.75 3.81 5.55
C ARG A 23 4.37 4.88 4.53
N LEU A 24 3.47 4.58 3.60
CA LEU A 24 2.96 5.57 2.64
C LEU A 24 2.20 6.69 3.36
N MET A 25 1.33 6.36 4.31
CA MET A 25 0.49 7.34 5.01
C MET A 25 1.29 8.26 5.96
N CYS A 26 2.32 7.72 6.63
CA CYS A 26 3.08 8.44 7.64
C CYS A 26 4.35 9.09 7.07
N ASN A 27 5.02 8.43 6.14
CA ASN A 27 6.33 8.84 5.64
C ASN A 27 6.32 9.25 4.16
N PHE A 28 5.21 9.05 3.45
CA PHE A 28 5.10 9.23 1.99
C PHE A 28 6.12 8.39 1.19
N ALA A 29 6.71 7.37 1.81
CA ALA A 29 7.70 6.52 1.18
C ALA A 29 7.87 5.19 1.93
N PHE A 30 8.35 4.17 1.23
CA PHE A 30 8.80 2.90 1.83
C PHE A 30 10.00 2.33 1.06
N SER A 31 10.83 1.54 1.74
CA SER A 31 12.00 0.89 1.15
C SER A 31 11.64 -0.43 0.47
N ALA A 32 12.15 -0.63 -0.75
CA ALA A 32 12.07 -1.89 -1.48
C ALA A 32 12.85 -3.00 -0.78
N VAL A 33 14.03 -2.67 -0.24
CA VAL A 33 14.90 -3.62 0.46
C VAL A 33 14.24 -4.05 1.76
N GLU A 34 13.76 -3.11 2.57
CA GLU A 34 13.10 -3.42 3.85
C GLU A 34 11.82 -4.26 3.65
N LEU A 35 11.06 -3.98 2.59
CA LEU A 35 9.87 -4.76 2.24
C LEU A 35 10.22 -6.23 1.93
N VAL A 36 11.27 -6.48 1.15
CA VAL A 36 11.69 -7.84 0.79
C VAL A 36 12.35 -8.55 1.97
N ASP A 37 13.17 -7.85 2.75
CA ASP A 37 13.84 -8.42 3.92
C ASP A 37 12.84 -8.88 4.99
N ARG A 38 11.81 -8.07 5.26
CA ARG A 38 10.79 -8.39 6.26
C ARG A 38 9.83 -9.49 5.83
N PHE A 39 9.39 -9.49 4.57
CA PHE A 39 8.25 -10.30 4.12
C PHE A 39 8.60 -11.33 3.02
N GLY A 40 9.87 -11.45 2.65
CA GLY A 40 10.38 -12.43 1.70
C GLY A 40 9.64 -12.42 0.36
N ASN A 41 9.12 -13.57 -0.04
CA ASN A 41 8.40 -13.74 -1.31
C ASN A 41 7.13 -12.86 -1.41
N VAL A 42 6.46 -12.57 -0.29
CA VAL A 42 5.32 -11.63 -0.28
C VAL A 42 5.81 -10.22 -0.58
N GLY A 43 6.91 -9.80 0.05
CA GLY A 43 7.57 -8.53 -0.22
C GLY A 43 7.98 -8.38 -1.68
N GLN A 44 8.52 -9.43 -2.31
CA GLN A 44 8.88 -9.42 -3.73
C GLN A 44 7.67 -9.24 -4.66
N ARG A 45 6.52 -9.84 -4.32
CA ARG A 45 5.27 -9.65 -5.08
C ARG A 45 4.76 -8.22 -4.97
N LEU A 46 4.73 -7.67 -3.76
CA LEU A 46 4.34 -6.27 -3.53
C LEU A 46 5.31 -5.28 -4.18
N LEU A 47 6.61 -5.60 -4.20
CA LEU A 47 7.62 -4.83 -4.94
C LEU A 47 7.30 -4.78 -6.45
N CYS A 48 6.90 -5.92 -7.02
CA CYS A 48 6.46 -5.96 -8.42
C CYS A 48 5.19 -5.10 -8.65
N GLU A 49 4.21 -5.15 -7.74
CA GLU A 49 3.01 -4.29 -7.77
C GLU A 49 3.38 -2.80 -7.72
N ALA A 50 4.25 -2.40 -6.79
CA ALA A 50 4.72 -1.03 -6.62
C ALA A 50 5.47 -0.52 -7.85
N SER A 51 6.33 -1.37 -8.44
CA SER A 51 7.08 -1.04 -9.65
C SER A 51 6.15 -0.79 -10.84
N ARG A 52 5.11 -1.62 -11.01
CA ARG A 52 4.09 -1.42 -12.05
C ARG A 52 3.33 -0.11 -11.83
N LEU A 53 2.98 0.20 -10.59
CA LEU A 53 2.31 1.46 -10.27
C LEU A 53 3.18 2.67 -10.63
N ALA A 54 4.47 2.62 -10.27
CA ALA A 54 5.41 3.69 -10.56
C ALA A 54 5.56 3.95 -12.07
N ILE A 55 5.57 2.88 -12.88
CA ILE A 55 5.63 2.98 -14.34
C ILE A 55 4.29 3.49 -14.92
N SER A 56 3.16 2.90 -14.51
CA SER A 56 1.83 3.18 -15.10
C SER A 56 1.35 4.63 -14.94
N GLY A 57 1.76 5.30 -13.87
CA GLY A 57 1.43 6.69 -13.59
C GLY A 57 2.49 7.68 -14.07
N ALA A 58 3.49 7.24 -14.85
CA ALA A 58 4.66 8.03 -15.21
C ALA A 58 5.32 8.70 -13.97
N GLY A 59 5.37 7.98 -12.85
CA GLY A 59 5.91 8.50 -11.60
C GLY A 59 5.06 9.55 -10.87
N GLN A 60 3.82 9.83 -11.30
CA GLN A 60 2.98 10.88 -10.70
C GLN A 60 2.47 10.50 -9.30
N LEU A 61 2.07 9.24 -9.11
CA LEU A 61 1.50 8.75 -7.85
C LEU A 61 2.54 8.06 -6.95
N LEU A 62 3.53 7.41 -7.56
CA LEU A 62 4.59 6.73 -6.86
C LEU A 62 5.82 6.72 -7.76
N ARG A 63 7.00 6.97 -7.23
CA ARG A 63 8.25 6.97 -7.98
C ARG A 63 9.28 6.13 -7.25
N LEU A 64 10.08 5.38 -7.98
CA LEU A 64 11.27 4.73 -7.43
C LEU A 64 12.43 5.74 -7.43
N GLU A 65 12.90 6.11 -6.23
CA GLU A 65 14.06 6.96 -6.01
C GLU A 65 15.13 6.16 -5.24
N GLY A 66 16.15 5.71 -5.96
CA GLY A 66 17.11 4.73 -5.43
C GLY A 66 16.41 3.43 -5.07
N GLU A 67 16.40 3.10 -3.78
CA GLU A 67 15.75 1.90 -3.24
C GLU A 67 14.37 2.18 -2.61
N ASN A 68 13.91 3.44 -2.65
CA ASN A 68 12.66 3.84 -2.00
C ASN A 68 11.57 4.14 -3.03
N PHE A 69 10.36 3.66 -2.76
CA PHE A 69 9.16 4.14 -3.43
C PHE A 69 8.66 5.36 -2.69
N VAL A 70 8.53 6.49 -3.39
CA VAL A 70 8.20 7.80 -2.82
C VAL A 70 6.96 8.34 -3.52
N VAL A 71 6.02 8.87 -2.74
CA VAL A 71 4.88 9.66 -3.25
C VAL A 71 5.38 11.09 -3.49
N PRO A 72 5.40 11.58 -4.74
CA PRO A 72 5.80 12.95 -5.04
C PRO A 72 5.02 13.99 -4.23
N ALA A 73 5.66 15.11 -3.89
CA ALA A 73 5.04 16.17 -3.09
C ALA A 73 3.68 16.64 -3.65
N ALA A 74 3.58 16.76 -4.98
CA ALA A 74 2.36 17.16 -5.68
C ALA A 74 1.20 16.16 -5.55
N SER A 75 1.47 14.89 -5.28
CA SER A 75 0.46 13.82 -5.15
C SER A 75 0.24 13.36 -3.72
N ARG A 76 0.91 13.94 -2.71
CA ARG A 76 0.66 13.66 -1.29
C ARG A 76 -0.79 13.85 -0.84
N PRO A 77 -1.57 14.83 -1.35
CA PRO A 77 -3.01 14.89 -1.04
C PRO A 77 -3.79 13.63 -1.46
N LEU A 78 -3.26 12.88 -2.44
CA LEU A 78 -3.83 11.63 -2.97
C LEU A 78 -3.22 10.39 -2.31
N VAL A 79 -2.43 10.52 -1.23
CA VAL A 79 -1.72 9.39 -0.60
C VAL A 79 -2.65 8.24 -0.20
N ARG A 80 -3.88 8.54 0.24
CA ARG A 80 -4.89 7.51 0.54
C ARG A 80 -5.27 6.71 -0.69
N THR A 81 -5.37 7.35 -1.86
CA THR A 81 -5.62 6.68 -3.13
C THR A 81 -4.42 5.85 -3.58
N VAL A 82 -3.19 6.27 -3.27
CA VAL A 82 -2.00 5.46 -3.53
C VAL A 82 -1.97 4.23 -2.62
N ALA A 83 -2.18 4.42 -1.31
CA ALA A 83 -2.22 3.34 -0.32
C ALA A 83 -3.34 2.31 -0.60
N ALA A 84 -4.50 2.78 -1.05
CA ALA A 84 -5.63 1.96 -1.48
C ALA A 84 -5.27 0.92 -2.56
N LYS A 85 -4.27 1.20 -3.41
CA LYS A 85 -3.82 0.22 -4.43
C LYS A 85 -3.08 -0.97 -3.84
N PHE A 86 -2.60 -0.87 -2.59
CA PHE A 86 -1.98 -1.95 -1.85
C PHE A 86 -2.97 -2.67 -0.93
N ASP A 87 -4.20 -2.16 -0.79
CA ASP A 87 -5.26 -2.78 0.00
C ASP A 87 -6.04 -3.81 -0.82
N LYS A 88 -5.86 -5.09 -0.45
CA LYS A 88 -6.52 -6.24 -1.08
C LYS A 88 -8.03 -6.25 -0.79
N TYR A 89 -8.45 -5.78 0.38
CA TYR A 89 -9.85 -5.77 0.79
C TYR A 89 -10.63 -4.64 0.12
N LEU A 90 -9.96 -3.53 -0.19
CA LEU A 90 -10.56 -2.44 -0.95
C LEU A 90 -10.69 -2.79 -2.45
N SER A 91 -9.79 -3.59 -3.00
CA SER A 91 -9.84 -4.05 -4.41
C SER A 91 -10.99 -5.02 -4.69
N ASN A 92 -11.43 -5.79 -3.68
CA ASN A 92 -12.53 -6.76 -3.79
C ASN A 92 -13.89 -6.17 -3.40
N GLY A 93 -13.92 -4.97 -2.81
CA GLY A 93 -15.14 -4.23 -2.60
C GLY A 93 -15.53 -3.53 -3.90
N THR A 94 -16.60 -3.97 -4.55
CA THR A 94 -17.36 -3.13 -5.49
C THR A 94 -17.43 -1.73 -4.88
N GLY A 95 -16.79 -0.76 -5.54
CA GLY A 95 -16.57 0.58 -5.03
C GLY A 95 -17.86 1.16 -4.45
N ARG A 96 -17.99 1.10 -3.13
CA ARG A 96 -18.98 1.87 -2.39
C ARG A 96 -18.42 3.29 -2.36
N HIS A 97 -18.59 3.98 -3.48
CA HIS A 97 -18.38 5.42 -3.57
C HIS A 97 -19.14 6.07 -2.42
N SER A 98 -18.41 6.53 -1.41
CA SER A 98 -18.84 7.73 -0.70
C SER A 98 -18.66 8.87 -1.69
N VAL A 99 -19.72 9.19 -2.41
CA VAL A 99 -19.91 10.55 -2.91
C VAL A 99 -19.91 11.43 -1.67
N ALA A 100 -18.77 12.07 -1.40
CA ALA A 100 -18.71 13.10 -0.39
C ALA A 100 -19.26 14.40 -1.00
N VAL A 101 -20.12 15.05 -0.21
CA VAL A 101 -20.66 16.39 -0.37
C VAL A 101 -19.57 17.46 -0.49
#